data_AF-A0A0G9KNQ6-F1
#
_entry.id   AF-A0A0G9KNQ6-F1
#
_cell.length_a   1.000
_cell.length_b   1.000
_cell.length_c   1.000
_cell.angle_alpha   90.00
_cell.angle_beta   90.00
_cell.angle_gamma   90.00
#
_symmetry.space_group_name_H-M   'P 1'
#
loop_
_entity.id
_entity.type
_entity.pdbx_description
1 polymer ?
#
loop_
_entity_poly.entity_id
_entity_poly.type
_entity_poly.pdbx_seq_one_letter_code
_entity_poly.pdbx_strand_id
1 'polypeptide(L)'
;MRKLSILNPIPPNMDRNSTVTQTNNLENLNKINAYVSGNKPELIFRGYNSNKEKIRLLADGCCAYCGIRVDEHYTTVVEHYKPKAELHFRVNEIRLDGLLLPEASRSGKHDKITDKCLFGYFQDGNYVENLLPSCGACNSGLGNNGIYVENKKGKGNIEYNIPYGKNNFFPILYTNRNSSGKLSDHRVNKLYIPDTATDKSLLFNPYFDDPDELFSFEFDKYIVAADGVGHIVKIKPNKSASKFNRLKAQVSINLLGLNRANLCIARYNKYKALEDIRLEIDEAAYKRDFNLNLWAKFSLNFTKEFHKNHAQMFGYGKKLAKEMGFYLRKVLIEKFPNESRGILNYVITFDELINKLSIFAKTYYDPRQINRQVNNVQRDILNHR
;
A
#
# COMPACT_ATOMS: atom_id res chain seq x y z
N MET A 1 -2.52 2.48 0.16
CA MET A 1 -2.31 1.40 -0.85
C MET A 1 -3.03 1.77 -2.12
N ARG A 2 -2.58 1.29 -3.29
CA ARG A 2 -3.29 1.44 -4.57
C ARG A 2 -3.18 0.13 -5.36
N LYS A 3 -4.15 -0.16 -6.22
CA LYS A 3 -4.02 -1.22 -7.21
C LYS A 3 -2.90 -0.86 -8.20
N LEU A 4 -2.07 -1.83 -8.55
CA LEU A 4 -0.96 -1.68 -9.48
C LEU A 4 -1.29 -2.36 -10.80
N SER A 5 -0.76 -1.78 -11.88
CA SER A 5 -0.74 -2.44 -13.18
C SER A 5 0.49 -3.34 -13.25
N ILE A 6 0.30 -4.53 -13.83
CA ILE A 6 1.41 -5.42 -14.17
C ILE A 6 2.28 -4.72 -15.22
N LEU A 7 3.60 -4.95 -15.16
CA LEU A 7 4.55 -4.41 -16.11
C LEU A 7 4.14 -4.78 -17.55
N ASN A 8 4.09 -3.81 -18.45
CA ASN A 8 3.74 -4.01 -19.85
C ASN A 8 4.64 -3.15 -20.75
N PRO A 9 5.36 -3.73 -21.74
CA PRO A 9 5.44 -5.16 -22.06
C PRO A 9 6.17 -5.98 -21.00
N ILE A 10 5.76 -7.24 -20.83
CA ILE A 10 6.40 -8.20 -19.92
C ILE A 10 7.72 -8.67 -20.56
N PRO A 11 8.88 -8.53 -19.90
CA PRO A 11 10.14 -9.08 -20.40
C PRO A 11 10.05 -10.61 -20.58
N PRO A 12 10.62 -11.19 -21.65
CA PRO A 12 10.52 -12.64 -21.89
C PRO A 12 10.96 -13.48 -20.69
N ASN A 13 12.03 -13.09 -20.01
CA ASN A 13 12.54 -13.82 -18.84
C ASN A 13 11.70 -13.67 -17.55
N MET A 14 10.57 -12.95 -17.61
CA MET A 14 9.57 -12.79 -16.56
C MET A 14 8.18 -13.26 -17.00
N ASP A 15 8.00 -13.61 -18.27
CA ASP A 15 6.76 -14.17 -18.81
C ASP A 15 6.71 -15.67 -18.52
N ARG A 16 5.58 -16.13 -17.96
CA ARG A 16 5.31 -17.53 -17.65
C ARG A 16 5.33 -18.44 -18.88
N ASN A 17 4.96 -17.90 -20.04
CA ASN A 17 4.81 -18.67 -21.27
C ASN A 17 6.07 -18.66 -22.15
N SER A 18 7.12 -17.94 -21.76
CA SER A 18 8.35 -17.89 -22.55
C SER A 18 9.21 -19.13 -22.34
N THR A 19 9.89 -19.55 -23.41
CA THR A 19 10.89 -20.62 -23.36
C THR A 19 12.01 -20.30 -22.36
N VAL A 20 12.42 -19.03 -22.26
CA VAL A 20 13.49 -18.61 -21.34
C VAL A 20 13.12 -18.90 -19.89
N THR A 21 11.88 -18.59 -19.48
CA THR A 21 11.45 -18.82 -18.11
C THR A 21 11.22 -20.30 -17.83
N GLN A 22 10.67 -21.04 -18.81
CA GLN A 22 10.49 -22.50 -18.72
C GLN A 22 11.82 -23.23 -18.53
N THR A 23 12.86 -22.86 -19.29
CA THR A 23 14.21 -23.43 -19.12
C THR A 23 14.78 -23.15 -17.74
N ASN A 24 14.70 -21.91 -17.23
CA ASN A 24 15.17 -21.58 -15.87
C ASN A 24 14.45 -22.42 -14.80
N ASN A 25 13.14 -22.65 -14.97
CA ASN A 25 12.35 -23.44 -14.03
C ASN A 25 12.70 -24.94 -14.09
N LEU A 26 12.98 -25.47 -15.27
CA LEU A 26 13.45 -26.86 -15.45
C LEU A 26 14.82 -27.07 -14.80
N GLU A 27 15.77 -26.15 -14.99
CA GLU A 27 17.08 -26.18 -14.33
C GLU A 27 16.94 -26.19 -12.79
N ASN A 28 16.08 -25.33 -12.25
CA ASN A 28 15.78 -25.31 -10.81
C ASN A 28 15.16 -26.62 -10.33
N LEU A 29 14.21 -27.18 -11.09
CA LEU A 29 13.57 -28.44 -10.75
C LEU A 29 14.58 -29.59 -10.71
N ASN A 30 15.51 -29.65 -11.68
CA ASN A 30 16.57 -30.65 -11.70
C ASN A 30 17.48 -30.54 -10.46
N LYS A 31 17.85 -29.32 -10.06
CA LYS A 31 18.63 -29.07 -8.84
C LYS A 31 17.88 -29.50 -7.57
N ILE A 32 16.57 -29.24 -7.50
CA ILE A 32 15.73 -29.63 -6.36
C ILE A 32 15.57 -31.15 -6.30
N ASN A 33 15.33 -31.82 -7.42
CA ASN A 33 15.17 -33.28 -7.47
C ASN A 33 16.48 -34.02 -7.16
N ALA A 34 17.63 -33.41 -7.43
CA ALA A 34 18.94 -33.94 -7.05
C ALA A 34 19.31 -33.68 -5.58
N TYR A 35 18.51 -32.89 -4.83
CA TYR A 35 18.79 -32.56 -3.44
C TYR A 35 18.43 -33.74 -2.52
N VAL A 36 19.43 -34.25 -1.81
CA VAL A 36 19.27 -35.37 -0.86
C VAL A 36 19.34 -34.88 0.59
N SER A 37 20.39 -34.14 0.95
CA SER A 37 20.57 -33.52 2.27
C SER A 37 21.71 -32.49 2.23
N GLY A 38 21.87 -31.72 3.30
CA GLY A 38 22.94 -30.71 3.42
C GLY A 38 22.54 -29.35 2.86
N ASN A 39 23.50 -28.64 2.27
CA ASN A 39 23.30 -27.27 1.77
C ASN A 39 22.28 -27.24 0.63
N LYS A 40 21.30 -26.33 0.75
CA LYS A 40 20.30 -26.10 -0.31
C LYS A 40 21.01 -25.69 -1.61
N PRO A 41 20.64 -26.25 -2.78
CA PRO A 41 21.17 -25.81 -4.05
C PRO A 41 20.78 -24.35 -4.33
N GLU A 42 21.69 -23.63 -4.96
CA GLU A 42 21.43 -22.26 -5.42
C GLU A 42 20.51 -22.29 -6.66
N LEU A 43 19.32 -21.69 -6.50
CA LEU A 43 18.33 -21.59 -7.56
C LEU A 43 18.52 -20.32 -8.41
N ILE A 44 18.17 -20.44 -9.68
CA ILE A 44 18.37 -19.43 -10.71
C ILE A 44 17.09 -18.60 -10.89
N PHE A 45 17.19 -17.29 -10.71
CA PHE A 45 16.08 -16.35 -10.88
C PHE A 45 16.47 -15.16 -11.78
N ARG A 46 16.83 -15.45 -13.03
CA ARG A 46 17.33 -14.45 -14.00
C ARG A 46 16.31 -13.31 -14.23
N GLY A 47 15.02 -13.63 -14.36
CA GLY A 47 13.94 -12.65 -14.54
C GLY A 47 13.87 -11.64 -13.41
N TYR A 48 13.90 -12.14 -12.17
CA TYR A 48 13.94 -11.32 -10.97
C TYR A 48 15.23 -10.49 -10.89
N ASN A 49 16.39 -11.09 -11.12
CA ASN A 49 17.68 -10.42 -10.93
C ASN A 49 17.91 -9.30 -11.96
N SER A 50 17.57 -9.51 -13.23
CA SER A 50 17.83 -8.53 -14.29
C SER A 50 16.80 -7.40 -14.41
N ASN A 51 15.65 -7.50 -13.73
CA ASN A 51 14.54 -6.55 -13.91
C ASN A 51 14.11 -5.83 -12.63
N LYS A 52 14.94 -5.83 -11.57
CA LYS A 52 14.58 -5.21 -10.29
C LYS A 52 14.17 -3.74 -10.41
N GLU A 53 14.89 -2.95 -11.20
CA GLU A 53 14.58 -1.54 -11.41
C GLU A 53 13.19 -1.32 -12.01
N LYS A 54 12.81 -2.14 -13.01
CA LYS A 54 11.48 -2.05 -13.62
C LYS A 54 10.37 -2.30 -12.60
N ILE A 55 10.56 -3.27 -11.70
CA ILE A 55 9.59 -3.56 -10.64
C ILE A 55 9.54 -2.45 -9.59
N ARG A 56 10.69 -1.89 -9.19
CA ARG A 56 10.79 -0.78 -8.22
C ARG A 56 9.97 0.43 -8.65
N LEU A 57 9.93 0.72 -9.96
CA LEU A 57 9.24 1.88 -10.52
C LEU A 57 7.71 1.73 -10.62
N LEU A 58 7.14 0.52 -10.49
CA LEU A 58 5.70 0.29 -10.65
C LEU A 58 4.83 1.05 -9.64
N ALA A 59 5.41 1.40 -8.49
CA ALA A 59 4.72 2.10 -7.41
C ALA A 59 5.24 3.54 -7.19
N ASP A 60 5.93 4.13 -8.18
CA ASP A 60 6.50 5.49 -8.11
C ASP A 60 7.36 5.71 -6.85
N GLY A 61 8.16 4.71 -6.45
CA GLY A 61 8.99 4.75 -5.24
C GLY A 61 8.24 4.48 -3.91
N CYS A 62 6.97 4.09 -3.96
CA CYS A 62 6.21 3.67 -2.78
C CYS A 62 6.19 2.15 -2.61
N CYS A 63 5.97 1.70 -1.37
CA CYS A 63 5.67 0.30 -1.08
C CYS A 63 4.27 -0.06 -1.58
N ALA A 64 4.14 -1.12 -2.37
CA ALA A 64 2.87 -1.62 -2.89
C ALA A 64 1.89 -2.01 -1.77
N TYR A 65 2.41 -2.57 -0.67
CA TYR A 65 1.62 -3.06 0.46
C TYR A 65 1.12 -1.99 1.42
N CYS A 66 1.86 -0.91 1.65
CA CYS A 66 1.44 0.09 2.66
C CYS A 66 1.27 1.50 2.08
N GLY A 67 1.84 1.78 0.91
CA GLY A 67 1.77 3.09 0.25
C GLY A 67 2.71 4.14 0.83
N ILE A 68 3.57 3.80 1.81
CA ILE A 68 4.64 4.69 2.26
C ILE A 68 5.67 4.84 1.14
N ARG A 69 6.22 6.05 0.96
CA ARG A 69 7.39 6.25 0.12
C ARG A 69 8.60 5.60 0.78
N VAL A 70 9.38 4.86 0.01
CA VAL A 70 10.68 4.38 0.49
C VAL A 70 11.67 5.52 0.28
N ASP A 71 12.27 5.97 1.37
CA ASP A 71 13.20 7.10 1.43
C ASP A 71 14.38 6.93 0.45
N GLU A 72 14.96 8.02 -0.01
CA GLU A 72 16.08 8.06 -0.96
C GLU A 72 17.31 7.32 -0.44
N HIS A 73 17.46 7.21 0.88
CA HIS A 73 18.52 6.45 1.55
C HIS A 73 18.29 4.94 1.59
N TYR A 74 17.11 4.45 1.23
CA TYR A 74 16.78 3.03 1.24
C TYR A 74 16.23 2.59 -0.12
N THR A 75 16.84 1.57 -0.73
CA THR A 75 16.28 1.03 -1.98
C THR A 75 14.97 0.31 -1.71
N THR A 76 13.93 0.63 -2.51
CA THR A 76 12.73 -0.21 -2.59
C THR A 76 13.15 -1.66 -2.85
N VAL A 77 12.68 -2.58 -2.03
CA VAL A 77 13.00 -4.00 -2.16
C VAL A 77 12.04 -4.62 -3.17
N VAL A 78 12.54 -5.52 -4.02
CA VAL A 78 11.67 -6.34 -4.86
C VAL A 78 11.33 -7.59 -4.08
N GLU A 79 10.09 -7.67 -3.64
CA GLU A 79 9.55 -8.74 -2.83
C GLU A 79 8.84 -9.77 -3.70
N HIS A 80 9.01 -11.05 -3.35
CA HIS A 80 8.18 -12.13 -3.88
C HIS A 80 6.87 -12.23 -3.11
N TYR A 81 5.74 -12.00 -3.77
CA TYR A 81 4.41 -12.14 -3.17
C TYR A 81 4.19 -13.57 -2.62
N LYS A 82 4.52 -14.58 -3.41
CA LYS A 82 4.69 -15.99 -3.06
C LYS A 82 6.18 -16.29 -2.88
N PRO A 83 6.66 -16.62 -1.67
CA PRO A 83 8.06 -16.89 -1.38
C PRO A 83 8.64 -18.01 -2.25
N LYS A 84 9.69 -17.69 -3.03
CA LYS A 84 10.27 -18.62 -4.02
C LYS A 84 11.25 -19.63 -3.43
N ALA A 85 11.99 -19.25 -2.38
CA ALA A 85 13.09 -20.03 -1.83
C ALA A 85 12.59 -20.82 -0.63
N GLU A 86 12.42 -20.18 0.52
CA GLU A 86 11.80 -20.82 1.67
C GLU A 86 10.37 -20.30 1.84
N LEU A 87 9.45 -21.19 2.15
CA LEU A 87 8.07 -20.84 2.46
C LEU A 87 7.77 -21.21 3.91
N HIS A 88 7.27 -20.22 4.64
CA HIS A 88 6.76 -20.35 6.00
C HIS A 88 5.24 -20.30 5.97
N PHE A 89 4.61 -21.21 6.69
CA PHE A 89 3.17 -21.18 6.88
C PHE A 89 2.82 -21.67 8.28
N ARG A 90 1.72 -21.15 8.80
CA ARG A 90 1.17 -21.54 10.10
C ARG A 90 -0.11 -22.32 9.88
N VAL A 91 -0.29 -23.36 10.68
CA VAL A 91 -1.60 -23.88 11.04
C VAL A 91 -2.24 -22.85 12.01
N ASN A 92 -3.19 -22.06 11.51
CA ASN A 92 -4.24 -21.32 12.26
C ASN A 92 -4.04 -19.95 12.97
N GLU A 93 -2.91 -19.25 12.99
CA GLU A 93 -2.83 -18.04 13.85
C GLU A 93 -2.21 -16.78 13.22
N ILE A 94 -3.03 -15.97 12.55
CA ILE A 94 -2.73 -14.53 12.34
C ILE A 94 -3.97 -13.72 12.74
N ARG A 95 -4.28 -13.67 14.04
CA ARG A 95 -5.28 -12.78 14.64
C ARG A 95 -4.57 -11.73 15.48
N LEU A 96 -4.52 -10.48 15.03
CA LEU A 96 -4.04 -9.33 15.81
C LEU A 96 -5.14 -8.31 16.15
N ASP A 97 -6.35 -8.42 15.56
CA ASP A 97 -7.52 -7.67 16.03
C ASP A 97 -8.52 -8.63 16.67
N GLY A 98 -8.79 -8.47 17.97
CA GLY A 98 -9.69 -9.33 18.75
C GLY A 98 -9.02 -10.46 19.54
N LEU A 99 -7.81 -10.26 20.06
CA LEU A 99 -7.10 -11.25 20.89
C LEU A 99 -7.86 -11.54 22.20
N LEU A 100 -8.62 -12.64 22.23
CA LEU A 100 -8.70 -13.50 23.42
C LEU A 100 -7.33 -14.17 23.57
N LEU A 101 -6.40 -13.51 24.24
CA LEU A 101 -5.27 -14.20 24.84
C LEU A 101 -5.56 -14.32 26.34
N PRO A 102 -5.66 -15.54 26.89
CA PRO A 102 -5.62 -15.73 28.34
C PRO A 102 -4.39 -15.04 28.92
N GLU A 103 -4.56 -14.39 30.07
CA GLU A 103 -3.55 -13.54 30.72
C GLU A 103 -2.21 -14.25 30.98
N ALA A 104 -2.23 -15.58 31.10
CA ALA A 104 -1.08 -16.43 31.41
C ALA A 104 0.05 -16.42 30.36
N SER A 105 -0.19 -15.93 29.15
CA SER A 105 0.76 -16.10 28.06
C SER A 105 1.70 -14.90 27.83
N ARG A 106 1.75 -13.91 28.74
CA ARG A 106 2.57 -12.67 28.57
C ARG A 106 4.11 -12.87 28.59
N SER A 107 4.62 -14.00 29.07
CA SER A 107 6.04 -14.36 29.00
C SER A 107 6.24 -15.53 28.03
N GLY A 108 6.75 -15.28 26.82
CA GLY A 108 7.03 -16.29 25.78
C GLY A 108 6.13 -16.26 24.51
N LYS A 109 5.43 -15.15 24.23
CA LYS A 109 4.14 -15.10 23.50
C LYS A 109 4.13 -15.08 21.95
N HIS A 110 5.21 -15.34 21.23
CA HIS A 110 5.19 -15.20 19.76
C HIS A 110 5.87 -16.32 18.98
N ASP A 111 6.06 -17.51 19.56
CA ASP A 111 6.60 -18.68 18.87
C ASP A 111 5.65 -19.15 17.75
N LYS A 112 5.76 -18.52 16.59
CA LYS A 112 6.39 -19.10 15.41
C LYS A 112 6.32 -20.63 15.18
N ILE A 113 5.37 -21.46 15.64
CA ILE A 113 5.32 -22.84 15.09
C ILE A 113 4.99 -22.73 13.60
N THR A 114 6.03 -22.97 12.81
CA THR A 114 6.13 -22.65 11.40
C THR A 114 6.45 -23.96 10.71
N ASP A 115 5.47 -24.52 10.01
CA ASP A 115 5.78 -25.50 9.00
C ASP A 115 6.53 -24.81 7.87
N LYS A 116 7.54 -25.50 7.35
CA LYS A 116 8.41 -24.97 6.31
C LYS A 116 8.37 -25.86 5.09
N CYS A 117 8.36 -25.22 3.93
CA CYS A 117 8.67 -25.85 2.66
C CYS A 117 10.02 -25.32 2.19
N LEU A 118 10.96 -26.22 1.92
CA LEU A 118 12.37 -25.89 1.66
C LEU A 118 12.56 -25.10 0.36
N PHE A 119 11.73 -25.38 -0.64
CA PHE A 119 11.73 -24.74 -1.96
C PHE A 119 10.32 -24.27 -2.32
N GLY A 120 9.83 -23.19 -1.70
CA GLY A 120 8.42 -22.76 -1.74
C GLY A 120 7.77 -22.70 -3.14
N TYR A 121 7.53 -21.49 -3.63
CA TYR A 121 6.93 -21.24 -4.94
C TYR A 121 8.01 -20.90 -5.97
N PHE A 122 9.05 -21.74 -6.08
CA PHE A 122 10.24 -21.42 -6.89
C PHE A 122 9.90 -21.17 -8.36
N GLN A 123 8.91 -21.89 -8.90
CA GLN A 123 8.43 -21.72 -10.27
C GLN A 123 7.89 -20.31 -10.53
N ASP A 124 7.31 -19.68 -9.50
CA ASP A 124 6.81 -18.30 -9.55
C ASP A 124 7.91 -17.26 -9.30
N GLY A 125 9.15 -17.68 -9.03
CA GLY A 125 10.23 -16.77 -8.60
C GLY A 125 10.71 -15.77 -9.66
N ASN A 126 10.42 -16.01 -10.94
CA ASN A 126 10.75 -15.12 -12.05
C ASN A 126 9.56 -14.31 -12.58
N TYR A 127 8.32 -14.72 -12.29
CA TYR A 127 7.13 -14.17 -12.92
C TYR A 127 6.81 -12.76 -12.42
N VAL A 128 6.47 -11.86 -13.33
CA VAL A 128 6.17 -10.46 -13.00
C VAL A 128 5.03 -10.33 -11.98
N GLU A 129 4.03 -11.19 -12.06
CA GLU A 129 2.85 -11.18 -11.18
C GLU A 129 3.19 -11.55 -9.73
N ASN A 130 4.38 -12.13 -9.52
CA ASN A 130 4.88 -12.51 -8.22
C ASN A 130 5.88 -11.48 -7.64
N LEU A 131 6.20 -10.40 -8.35
CA LEU A 131 7.23 -9.45 -7.98
C LEU A 131 6.63 -8.09 -7.65
N LEU A 132 6.81 -7.61 -6.43
CA LEU A 132 6.22 -6.35 -5.96
C LEU A 132 7.28 -5.41 -5.39
N PRO A 133 7.16 -4.09 -5.61
CA PRO A 133 7.95 -3.11 -4.86
C PRO A 133 7.45 -3.05 -3.40
N SER A 134 8.37 -3.22 -2.44
CA SER A 134 8.06 -3.28 -1.02
C SER A 134 9.06 -2.46 -0.18
N CYS A 135 8.60 -1.95 0.96
CA CYS A 135 9.51 -1.35 1.94
C CYS A 135 10.15 -2.47 2.78
N GLY A 136 11.33 -2.20 3.36
CA GLY A 136 12.02 -3.17 4.21
C GLY A 136 11.17 -3.70 5.37
N ALA A 137 10.31 -2.86 5.93
CA ALA A 137 9.43 -3.24 7.04
C ALA A 137 8.32 -4.23 6.63
N CYS A 138 7.71 -4.05 5.45
CA CYS A 138 6.72 -5.01 4.94
C CYS A 138 7.36 -6.32 4.47
N ASN A 139 8.59 -6.27 3.93
CA ASN A 139 9.28 -7.44 3.39
C ASN A 139 9.99 -8.30 4.45
N SER A 140 10.64 -7.72 5.47
CA SER A 140 11.61 -8.44 6.32
C SER A 140 11.02 -9.38 7.37
N GLY A 141 9.80 -9.11 7.85
CA GLY A 141 9.24 -9.83 9.01
C GLY A 141 9.93 -9.53 10.35
N LEU A 142 10.80 -8.51 10.38
CA LEU A 142 11.56 -8.05 11.54
C LEU A 142 11.12 -6.67 12.02
N GLY A 143 9.99 -6.16 11.52
CA GLY A 143 9.47 -4.88 11.97
C GLY A 143 8.98 -4.98 13.41
N ASN A 144 9.51 -4.15 14.30
CA ASN A 144 9.17 -4.16 15.73
C ASN A 144 8.66 -2.80 16.24
N ASN A 145 8.39 -1.87 15.32
CA ASN A 145 7.79 -0.59 15.66
C ASN A 145 6.38 -0.81 16.20
N GLY A 146 5.91 0.10 17.07
CA GLY A 146 4.61 -0.04 17.72
C GLY A 146 3.45 -0.31 16.75
N ILE A 147 2.67 -1.36 17.01
CA ILE A 147 1.44 -1.72 16.29
C ILE A 147 0.24 -1.29 17.12
N TYR A 148 -0.74 -0.65 16.50
CA TYR A 148 -2.01 -0.40 17.17
C TYR A 148 -2.79 -1.70 17.37
N VAL A 149 -3.13 -2.03 18.61
CA VAL A 149 -3.90 -3.23 18.99
C VAL A 149 -5.18 -2.79 19.68
N GLU A 150 -6.32 -3.24 19.15
CA GLU A 150 -7.65 -2.95 19.68
C GLU A 150 -8.04 -3.95 20.78
N ASN A 151 -8.56 -3.45 21.90
CA ASN A 151 -9.14 -4.25 22.95
C ASN A 151 -10.60 -4.62 22.64
N LYS A 152 -11.19 -5.52 23.45
CA LYS A 152 -12.58 -6.01 23.27
C LYS A 152 -13.65 -4.91 23.26
N LYS A 153 -13.35 -3.73 23.80
CA LYS A 153 -14.28 -2.59 23.89
C LYS A 153 -14.10 -1.61 22.72
N GLY A 154 -13.30 -1.95 21.71
CA GLY A 154 -13.03 -1.09 20.55
C GLY A 154 -12.06 0.07 20.86
N LYS A 155 -11.44 0.10 22.04
CA LYS A 155 -10.37 1.05 22.38
C LYS A 155 -9.03 0.35 22.17
N GLY A 156 -8.03 1.01 21.60
CA GLY A 156 -6.72 0.39 21.37
C GLY A 156 -5.56 1.26 21.82
N ASN A 157 -4.40 0.64 21.93
CA ASN A 157 -3.13 1.28 22.28
C ASN A 157 -2.06 0.87 21.27
N ILE A 158 -0.98 1.66 21.17
CA ILE A 158 0.24 1.23 20.47
C ILE A 158 0.97 0.23 21.37
N GLU A 159 1.13 -0.99 20.89
CA GLU A 159 1.92 -2.04 21.53
C GLU A 159 3.25 -2.19 20.80
N TYR A 160 4.36 -2.11 21.53
CA TYR A 160 5.71 -2.25 20.99
C TYR A 160 6.19 -3.70 21.04
N ASN A 161 7.26 -4.02 20.30
CA ASN A 161 7.89 -5.35 20.27
C ASN A 161 7.01 -6.48 19.70
N ILE A 162 5.99 -6.14 18.91
CA ILE A 162 5.21 -7.12 18.14
C ILE A 162 5.83 -7.23 16.74
N PRO A 163 6.41 -8.39 16.36
CA PRO A 163 7.00 -8.55 15.04
C PRO A 163 5.95 -8.52 13.92
N TYR A 164 6.24 -7.77 12.86
CA TYR A 164 5.45 -7.71 11.64
C TYR A 164 6.32 -7.73 10.38
N GLY A 165 5.66 -7.97 9.24
CA GLY A 165 6.25 -8.11 7.91
C GLY A 165 6.08 -9.54 7.37
N LYS A 166 6.03 -9.65 6.04
CA LYS A 166 5.78 -10.93 5.36
C LYS A 166 6.93 -11.91 5.52
N ASN A 167 8.18 -11.50 5.29
CA ASN A 167 9.31 -12.42 5.15
C ASN A 167 8.95 -13.58 4.18
N ASN A 168 9.10 -14.81 4.64
CA ASN A 168 8.74 -16.03 3.92
C ASN A 168 7.31 -16.51 4.23
N PHE A 169 6.48 -15.73 4.92
CA PHE A 169 5.10 -16.13 5.23
C PHE A 169 4.19 -15.99 4.00
N PHE A 170 3.43 -17.04 3.69
CA PHE A 170 2.36 -16.98 2.70
C PHE A 170 1.12 -17.75 3.19
N PRO A 171 0.13 -17.04 3.78
CA PRO A 171 -1.06 -17.67 4.33
C PRO A 171 -2.09 -17.98 3.22
N ILE A 172 -2.69 -19.17 3.28
CA ILE A 172 -3.79 -19.60 2.40
C ILE A 172 -4.99 -20.03 3.24
N LEU A 173 -6.18 -19.98 2.66
CA LEU A 173 -7.38 -20.56 3.27
C LEU A 173 -7.38 -22.07 3.04
N TYR A 174 -7.48 -22.85 4.11
CA TYR A 174 -7.61 -24.30 4.01
C TYR A 174 -8.98 -24.68 3.47
N THR A 175 -8.98 -25.33 2.32
CA THR A 175 -10.16 -25.93 1.71
C THR A 175 -10.16 -27.45 1.82
N ASN A 176 -8.98 -28.06 1.95
CA ASN A 176 -8.82 -29.50 1.92
C ASN A 176 -8.97 -30.08 3.33
N ARG A 177 -9.64 -31.22 3.43
CA ARG A 177 -9.70 -32.02 4.64
C ARG A 177 -8.74 -33.20 4.51
N ASN A 178 -8.04 -33.52 5.59
CA ASN A 178 -7.20 -34.71 5.68
C ASN A 178 -8.07 -35.97 5.88
N SER A 179 -7.44 -37.15 5.96
CA SER A 179 -8.10 -38.44 6.21
C SER A 179 -8.92 -38.48 7.50
N SER A 180 -8.60 -37.63 8.48
CA SER A 180 -9.38 -37.47 9.73
C SER A 180 -10.54 -36.47 9.63
N GLY A 181 -10.83 -35.95 8.43
CA GLY A 181 -11.87 -34.95 8.20
C GLY A 181 -11.52 -33.53 8.70
N LYS A 182 -10.30 -33.29 9.20
CA LYS A 182 -9.84 -31.98 9.68
C LYS A 182 -9.27 -31.17 8.52
N LEU A 183 -9.51 -29.85 8.52
CA LEU A 183 -8.88 -28.96 7.56
C LEU A 183 -7.34 -29.04 7.68
N SER A 184 -6.66 -29.19 6.55
CA SER A 184 -5.21 -29.33 6.49
C SER A 184 -4.62 -28.48 5.38
N ASP A 185 -3.42 -27.96 5.64
CA ASP A 185 -2.60 -27.29 4.63
C ASP A 185 -1.94 -28.34 3.72
N HIS A 186 -2.24 -28.31 2.42
CA HIS A 186 -1.73 -29.30 1.47
C HIS A 186 -0.20 -29.16 1.22
N ARG A 187 0.40 -28.09 1.74
CA ARG A 187 1.82 -27.77 1.61
C ARG A 187 2.68 -28.45 2.69
N VAL A 188 2.04 -29.02 3.72
CA VAL A 188 2.71 -29.80 4.77
C VAL A 188 3.46 -30.98 4.15
N ASN A 189 4.68 -31.23 4.63
CA ASN A 189 5.57 -32.31 4.18
C ASN A 189 5.91 -32.27 2.67
N LYS A 190 5.81 -31.10 2.03
CA LYS A 190 6.23 -30.92 0.64
C LYS A 190 7.63 -30.32 0.57
N LEU A 191 8.46 -30.88 -0.31
CA LEU A 191 9.80 -30.33 -0.62
C LEU A 191 9.68 -28.98 -1.34
N TYR A 192 8.74 -28.89 -2.29
CA TYR A 192 8.34 -27.70 -3.04
C TYR A 192 6.84 -27.71 -3.33
N ILE A 193 6.27 -26.57 -3.75
CA ILE A 193 4.85 -26.47 -4.11
C ILE A 193 4.68 -26.65 -5.64
N PRO A 194 4.12 -27.78 -6.11
CA PRO A 194 4.08 -28.12 -7.54
C PRO A 194 2.93 -27.44 -8.32
N ASP A 195 1.82 -27.18 -7.66
CA ASP A 195 0.63 -26.54 -8.25
C ASP A 195 0.12 -25.45 -7.30
N THR A 196 -0.27 -24.33 -7.88
CA THR A 196 -0.77 -23.15 -7.15
C THR A 196 -2.18 -22.75 -7.57
N ALA A 197 -2.80 -23.47 -8.53
CA ALA A 197 -4.11 -23.13 -9.07
C ALA A 197 -5.23 -23.19 -8.01
N THR A 198 -5.05 -24.00 -6.97
CA THR A 198 -6.03 -24.18 -5.89
C THR A 198 -5.78 -23.27 -4.68
N ASP A 199 -4.67 -22.51 -4.65
CA ASP A 199 -4.31 -21.66 -3.52
C ASP A 199 -5.25 -20.45 -3.37
N LYS A 200 -6.05 -20.47 -2.30
CA LYS A 200 -6.84 -19.30 -1.88
C LYS A 200 -6.03 -18.41 -0.94
N SER A 201 -5.18 -17.54 -1.51
CA SER A 201 -4.33 -16.63 -0.73
C SER A 201 -5.13 -15.73 0.23
N LEU A 202 -4.67 -15.65 1.47
CA LEU A 202 -5.15 -14.72 2.50
C LEU A 202 -4.29 -13.46 2.61
N LEU A 203 -3.33 -13.26 1.70
CA LEU A 203 -2.53 -12.05 1.62
C LEU A 203 -3.00 -11.16 0.48
N PHE A 204 -3.09 -9.85 0.73
CA PHE A 204 -3.35 -8.81 -0.26
C PHE A 204 -2.29 -8.82 -1.37
N ASN A 205 -2.72 -8.91 -2.63
CA ASN A 205 -1.90 -8.76 -3.82
C ASN A 205 -2.32 -7.48 -4.58
N PRO A 206 -1.46 -6.44 -4.61
CA PRO A 206 -1.74 -5.17 -5.28
C PRO A 206 -2.04 -5.26 -6.78
N TYR A 207 -1.70 -6.34 -7.49
CA TYR A 207 -2.06 -6.51 -8.91
C TYR A 207 -3.51 -6.97 -9.10
N PHE A 208 -3.97 -7.87 -8.23
CA PHE A 208 -5.24 -8.57 -8.43
C PHE A 208 -6.35 -8.04 -7.53
N ASP A 209 -6.01 -7.66 -6.30
CA ASP A 209 -6.97 -7.17 -5.33
C ASP A 209 -7.17 -5.66 -5.44
N ASP A 210 -8.42 -5.23 -5.29
CA ASP A 210 -8.72 -3.82 -5.09
C ASP A 210 -8.62 -3.47 -3.60
N PRO A 211 -7.70 -2.56 -3.19
CA PRO A 211 -7.63 -2.13 -1.80
C PRO A 211 -8.92 -1.46 -1.30
N ASP A 212 -9.72 -0.85 -2.17
CA ASP A 212 -10.97 -0.19 -1.79
C ASP A 212 -12.10 -1.17 -1.47
N GLU A 213 -12.04 -2.37 -2.05
CA GLU A 213 -12.94 -3.47 -1.71
C GLU A 213 -12.53 -4.15 -0.40
N LEU A 214 -11.22 -4.32 -0.15
CA LEU A 214 -10.71 -5.05 1.02
C LEU A 214 -10.67 -4.20 2.29
N PHE A 215 -10.37 -2.91 2.18
CA PHE A 215 -9.99 -2.08 3.31
C PHE A 215 -10.92 -0.88 3.50
N SER A 216 -11.27 -0.65 4.76
CA SER A 216 -11.92 0.56 5.26
C SER A 216 -10.95 1.33 6.17
N PHE A 217 -11.22 2.61 6.37
CA PHE A 217 -10.40 3.50 7.19
C PHE A 217 -11.27 4.06 8.32
N GLU A 218 -10.74 4.06 9.54
CA GLU A 218 -11.45 4.53 10.73
C GLU A 218 -10.60 5.60 11.43
N PHE A 219 -11.22 6.73 11.74
CA PHE A 219 -10.63 7.77 12.57
C PHE A 219 -10.69 7.36 14.03
N ASP A 220 -9.55 7.41 14.70
CA ASP A 220 -9.48 7.22 16.14
C ASP A 220 -8.89 8.46 16.80
N LYS A 221 -9.57 8.94 17.84
CA LYS A 221 -9.30 10.23 18.49
C LYS A 221 -8.24 10.14 19.60
N TYR A 222 -7.66 8.96 19.83
CA TYR A 222 -6.82 8.77 21.01
C TYR A 222 -5.62 7.89 20.75
N ILE A 223 -4.47 8.53 20.51
CA ILE A 223 -3.19 8.08 21.04
C ILE A 223 -2.40 9.32 21.40
N VAL A 224 -2.14 9.56 22.69
CA VAL A 224 -1.14 10.53 23.10
C VAL A 224 0.21 9.86 22.89
N ALA A 225 0.82 10.06 21.72
CA ALA A 225 2.25 9.85 21.59
C ALA A 225 2.97 10.99 22.35
N ALA A 226 4.18 10.71 22.84
CA ALA A 226 4.98 11.65 23.65
C ALA A 226 5.31 12.99 22.94
N ASP A 227 4.94 13.11 21.66
CA ASP A 227 5.09 14.24 20.74
C ASP A 227 3.79 15.05 20.51
N GLY A 228 2.66 14.67 21.15
CA GLY A 228 1.43 15.47 21.15
C GLY A 228 0.47 15.28 19.97
N VAL A 229 0.71 14.32 19.07
CA VAL A 229 -0.21 14.06 17.94
C VAL A 229 -1.43 13.24 18.40
N GLY A 230 -2.56 13.91 18.65
CA GLY A 230 -3.76 13.29 19.23
C GLY A 230 -4.68 12.48 18.29
N HIS A 231 -4.36 12.32 17.00
CA HIS A 231 -5.25 11.66 16.04
C HIS A 231 -4.53 10.69 15.12
N ILE A 232 -5.18 9.55 14.83
CA ILE A 232 -4.68 8.55 13.90
C ILE A 232 -5.77 8.04 12.95
N VAL A 233 -5.35 7.48 11.82
CA VAL A 233 -6.26 6.74 10.92
C VAL A 233 -5.81 5.28 10.81
N LYS A 234 -6.64 4.36 11.28
CA LYS A 234 -6.41 2.91 11.17
C LYS A 234 -7.08 2.32 9.95
N ILE A 235 -6.54 1.19 9.47
CA ILE A 235 -7.17 0.36 8.45
C ILE A 235 -7.89 -0.80 9.13
N LYS A 236 -9.10 -1.10 8.67
CA LYS A 236 -9.87 -2.29 9.08
C LYS A 236 -10.35 -3.06 7.86
N PRO A 237 -10.65 -4.37 8.00
CA PRO A 237 -11.39 -5.09 6.98
C PRO A 237 -12.67 -4.35 6.61
N ASN A 238 -12.96 -4.21 5.32
CA ASN A 238 -14.20 -3.58 4.87
C ASN A 238 -15.40 -4.45 5.28
N LYS A 239 -16.34 -3.87 6.04
CA LYS A 239 -17.51 -4.60 6.57
C LYS A 239 -18.42 -5.15 5.46
N SER A 240 -18.50 -4.45 4.32
CA SER A 240 -19.30 -4.88 3.17
C SER A 240 -18.62 -5.96 2.32
N ALA A 241 -17.32 -6.22 2.51
CA ALA A 241 -16.61 -7.24 1.75
C ALA A 241 -17.09 -8.66 2.10
N SER A 242 -16.87 -9.62 1.20
CA SER A 242 -17.19 -11.03 1.41
C SER A 242 -16.46 -11.60 2.64
N LYS A 243 -16.97 -12.71 3.22
CA LYS A 243 -16.32 -13.36 4.37
C LYS A 243 -14.84 -13.69 4.10
N PHE A 244 -14.54 -14.17 2.89
CA PHE A 244 -13.17 -14.45 2.44
C PHE A 244 -12.32 -13.16 2.39
N ASN A 245 -12.84 -12.11 1.74
CA ASN A 245 -12.12 -10.84 1.61
C ASN A 245 -11.89 -10.16 2.96
N ARG A 246 -12.84 -10.25 3.91
CA ARG A 246 -12.64 -9.76 5.28
C ARG A 246 -11.51 -10.51 5.99
N LEU A 247 -11.47 -11.84 5.86
CA LEU A 247 -10.38 -12.65 6.43
C LEU A 247 -9.03 -12.29 5.78
N LYS A 248 -9.00 -12.18 4.46
CA LYS A 248 -7.81 -11.77 3.70
C LYS A 248 -7.30 -10.39 4.12
N ALA A 249 -8.19 -9.41 4.25
CA ALA A 249 -7.86 -8.08 4.74
C ALA A 249 -7.29 -8.14 6.15
N GLN A 250 -7.93 -8.89 7.06
CA GLN A 250 -7.46 -9.04 8.44
C GLN A 250 -6.06 -9.66 8.52
N VAL A 251 -5.85 -10.77 7.81
CA VAL A 251 -4.53 -11.44 7.76
C VAL A 251 -3.48 -10.52 7.19
N SER A 252 -3.81 -9.74 6.15
CA SER A 252 -2.89 -8.77 5.54
C SER A 252 -2.54 -7.62 6.49
N ILE A 253 -3.53 -7.05 7.18
CA ILE A 253 -3.33 -5.98 8.17
C ILE A 253 -2.34 -6.44 9.25
N ASN A 254 -2.57 -7.64 9.76
CA ASN A 254 -1.80 -8.24 10.84
C ASN A 254 -0.38 -8.59 10.38
N LEU A 255 -0.26 -9.37 9.29
CA LEU A 255 1.01 -9.87 8.82
C LEU A 255 1.93 -8.74 8.34
N LEU A 256 1.40 -7.74 7.65
CA LEU A 256 2.19 -6.64 7.09
C LEU A 256 2.35 -5.46 8.07
N GLY A 257 1.73 -5.53 9.25
CA GLY A 257 1.70 -4.44 10.23
C GLY A 257 1.14 -3.16 9.64
N LEU A 258 -0.02 -3.23 8.98
CA LEU A 258 -0.63 -2.06 8.31
C LEU A 258 -1.14 -1.01 9.30
N ASN A 259 -1.32 -1.36 10.57
CA ASN A 259 -1.71 -0.44 11.64
C ASN A 259 -0.55 -0.08 12.59
N ARG A 260 0.70 -0.16 12.11
CA ARG A 260 1.84 0.41 12.85
C ARG A 260 1.77 1.93 12.92
N ALA A 261 2.28 2.48 14.02
CA ALA A 261 2.14 3.88 14.42
C ALA A 261 2.42 4.88 13.28
N ASN A 262 3.58 4.74 12.61
CA ASN A 262 3.99 5.67 11.56
C ASN A 262 3.06 5.65 10.34
N LEU A 263 2.45 4.51 9.98
CA LEU A 263 1.46 4.47 8.89
C LEU A 263 0.15 5.14 9.31
N CYS A 264 -0.27 4.93 10.55
CA CYS A 264 -1.48 5.52 11.09
C CYS A 264 -1.38 7.06 11.14
N ILE A 265 -0.23 7.59 11.57
CA ILE A 265 0.08 9.02 11.55
C ILE A 265 0.18 9.54 10.11
N ALA A 266 0.90 8.85 9.22
CA ALA A 266 1.04 9.28 7.82
C ALA A 266 -0.32 9.34 7.09
N ARG A 267 -1.26 8.45 7.40
CA ARG A 267 -2.63 8.54 6.89
C ARG A 267 -3.36 9.74 7.48
N TYR A 268 -3.24 10.00 8.78
CA TYR A 268 -3.87 11.18 9.38
C TYR A 268 -3.34 12.48 8.76
N ASN A 269 -2.03 12.63 8.63
CA ASN A 269 -1.42 13.81 7.99
C ASN A 269 -1.91 13.97 6.56
N LYS A 270 -2.03 12.86 5.82
CA LYS A 270 -2.57 12.87 4.46
C LYS A 270 -4.02 13.35 4.42
N TYR A 271 -4.86 12.84 5.32
CA TYR A 271 -6.24 13.27 5.45
C TYR A 271 -6.31 14.75 5.78
N LYS A 272 -5.56 15.21 6.79
CA LYS A 272 -5.59 16.59 7.26
C LYS A 272 -5.19 17.57 6.16
N ALA A 273 -4.10 17.29 5.42
CA ALA A 273 -3.69 18.12 4.29
C ALA A 273 -4.78 18.23 3.20
N LEU A 274 -5.44 17.13 2.86
CA LEU A 274 -6.52 17.14 1.87
C LEU A 274 -7.79 17.83 2.38
N GLU A 275 -8.09 17.67 3.67
CA GLU A 275 -9.23 18.32 4.32
C GLU A 275 -9.05 19.83 4.41
N ASP A 276 -7.84 20.30 4.73
CA ASP A 276 -7.53 21.74 4.77
C ASP A 276 -7.69 22.36 3.37
N ILE A 277 -7.22 21.68 2.32
CA ILE A 277 -7.44 22.11 0.93
C ILE A 277 -8.94 22.16 0.59
N ARG A 278 -9.71 21.15 1.02
CA ARG A 278 -11.16 21.10 0.80
C ARG A 278 -11.86 22.30 1.43
N LEU A 279 -11.54 22.58 2.69
CA LEU A 279 -12.12 23.70 3.43
C LEU A 279 -11.80 25.06 2.78
N GLU A 280 -10.55 25.26 2.32
CA GLU A 280 -10.17 26.47 1.58
C GLU A 280 -11.00 26.64 0.28
N ILE A 281 -11.19 25.54 -0.47
CA ILE A 281 -11.99 25.55 -1.70
C ILE A 281 -13.47 25.85 -1.40
N ASP A 282 -14.04 25.18 -0.40
CA ASP A 282 -15.45 25.35 -0.03
C ASP A 282 -15.73 26.77 0.45
N GLU A 283 -14.81 27.36 1.24
CA GLU A 283 -14.92 28.74 1.70
C GLU A 283 -14.87 29.75 0.53
N ALA A 284 -13.92 29.58 -0.40
CA ALA A 284 -13.81 30.43 -1.58
C ALA A 284 -15.05 30.31 -2.48
N ALA A 285 -15.55 29.09 -2.70
CA ALA A 285 -16.77 28.84 -3.47
C ALA A 285 -18.00 29.48 -2.81
N TYR A 286 -18.14 29.35 -1.49
CA TYR A 286 -19.22 29.96 -0.72
C TYR A 286 -19.20 31.50 -0.83
N LYS A 287 -18.02 32.11 -0.69
CA LYS A 287 -17.81 33.56 -0.86
C LYS A 287 -17.85 34.03 -2.32
N ARG A 288 -17.97 33.10 -3.29
CA ARG A 288 -17.89 33.36 -4.73
C ARG A 288 -16.59 34.07 -5.14
N ASP A 289 -15.49 33.79 -4.45
CA ASP A 289 -14.17 34.33 -4.78
C ASP A 289 -13.56 33.52 -5.94
N PHE A 290 -13.87 33.92 -7.16
CA PHE A 290 -13.37 33.31 -8.39
C PHE A 290 -12.17 34.07 -8.95
N ASN A 291 -11.15 34.28 -8.11
CA ASN A 291 -9.86 34.79 -8.55
C ASN A 291 -9.01 33.69 -9.21
N LEU A 292 -8.56 33.89 -10.45
CA LEU A 292 -7.77 32.90 -11.21
C LEU A 292 -6.54 32.42 -10.44
N ASN A 293 -5.77 33.33 -9.84
CA ASN A 293 -4.55 33.00 -9.12
C ASN A 293 -4.84 32.16 -7.85
N LEU A 294 -5.93 32.46 -7.15
CA LEU A 294 -6.39 31.67 -6.00
C LEU A 294 -6.78 30.25 -6.39
N TRP A 295 -7.55 30.08 -7.46
CA TRP A 295 -7.96 28.74 -7.93
C TRP A 295 -6.78 27.95 -8.55
N ALA A 296 -5.80 28.65 -9.13
CA ALA A 296 -4.53 28.05 -9.52
C ALA A 296 -3.71 27.60 -8.31
N LYS A 297 -3.72 28.34 -7.19
CA LYS A 297 -3.12 27.91 -5.91
C LYS A 297 -3.79 26.64 -5.37
N PHE A 298 -5.12 26.56 -5.38
CA PHE A 298 -5.83 25.34 -4.97
C PHE A 298 -5.40 24.14 -5.81
N SER A 299 -5.29 24.32 -7.13
CA SER A 299 -4.79 23.29 -8.04
C SER A 299 -3.35 22.88 -7.73
N LEU A 300 -2.49 23.84 -7.41
CA LEU A 300 -1.12 23.57 -6.99
C LEU A 300 -1.07 22.74 -5.71
N ASN A 301 -1.76 23.20 -4.66
CA ASN A 301 -1.78 22.53 -3.36
C ASN A 301 -2.36 21.12 -3.46
N PHE A 302 -3.47 20.97 -4.19
CA PHE A 302 -4.07 19.66 -4.45
C PHE A 302 -3.12 18.73 -5.19
N THR A 303 -2.48 19.18 -6.26
CA THR A 303 -1.62 18.30 -7.09
C THR A 303 -0.29 17.95 -6.43
N LYS A 304 0.25 18.80 -5.55
CA LYS A 304 1.41 18.48 -4.70
C LYS A 304 1.18 17.21 -3.88
N GLU A 305 -0.03 17.03 -3.36
CA GLU A 305 -0.42 15.84 -2.62
C GLU A 305 -0.40 14.55 -3.47
N PHE A 306 -0.34 14.64 -4.79
CA PHE A 306 -0.32 13.48 -5.69
C PHE A 306 0.92 13.41 -6.58
N HIS A 307 1.94 14.21 -6.30
CA HIS A 307 3.15 14.27 -7.10
C HIS A 307 3.93 12.95 -7.07
N LYS A 308 4.20 12.35 -8.24
CA LYS A 308 4.80 11.01 -8.37
C LYS A 308 6.14 10.85 -7.65
N ASN A 309 6.92 11.92 -7.52
CA ASN A 309 8.28 11.83 -6.94
C ASN A 309 8.33 11.99 -5.42
N HIS A 310 7.30 12.58 -4.79
CA HIS A 310 7.39 12.97 -3.37
C HIS A 310 6.15 12.55 -2.57
N ALA A 311 4.99 12.42 -3.22
CA ALA A 311 3.78 12.02 -2.53
C ALA A 311 3.89 10.58 -2.03
N GLN A 312 3.18 10.33 -0.93
CA GLN A 312 2.96 9.01 -0.35
C GLN A 312 1.47 8.82 -0.09
N MET A 313 1.09 7.60 0.26
CA MET A 313 -0.30 7.22 0.52
C MET A 313 -1.22 7.50 -0.68
N PHE A 314 -0.69 7.46 -1.91
CA PHE A 314 -1.38 7.90 -3.12
C PHE A 314 -2.81 7.34 -3.25
N GLY A 315 -2.97 6.01 -3.14
CA GLY A 315 -4.30 5.42 -3.29
C GLY A 315 -5.26 5.74 -2.14
N TYR A 316 -4.75 5.96 -0.92
CA TYR A 316 -5.59 6.44 0.19
C TYR A 316 -6.04 7.89 -0.05
N GLY A 317 -5.12 8.77 -0.44
CA GLY A 317 -5.46 10.16 -0.81
C GLY A 317 -6.43 10.22 -1.99
N LYS A 318 -6.27 9.34 -2.99
CA LYS A 318 -7.17 9.25 -4.14
C LYS A 318 -8.57 8.83 -3.69
N LYS A 319 -8.70 7.83 -2.82
CA LYS A 319 -9.99 7.42 -2.24
C LYS A 319 -10.71 8.59 -1.56
N LEU A 320 -9.98 9.42 -0.82
CA LEU A 320 -10.54 10.56 -0.10
C LEU A 320 -10.95 11.72 -1.01
N ALA A 321 -10.11 12.08 -1.98
CA ALA A 321 -10.18 13.38 -2.64
C ALA A 321 -10.40 13.32 -4.15
N LYS A 322 -10.80 12.17 -4.69
CA LYS A 322 -11.12 12.01 -6.12
C LYS A 322 -12.17 13.03 -6.56
N GLU A 323 -13.28 13.10 -5.86
CA GLU A 323 -14.40 14.00 -6.19
C GLU A 323 -14.00 15.47 -6.06
N MET A 324 -13.19 15.82 -5.05
CA MET A 324 -12.66 17.18 -4.90
C MET A 324 -11.84 17.61 -6.12
N GLY A 325 -10.98 16.74 -6.66
CA GLY A 325 -10.22 17.05 -7.86
C GLY A 325 -11.10 17.29 -9.09
N PHE A 326 -12.15 16.49 -9.27
CA PHE A 326 -13.09 16.68 -10.38
C PHE A 326 -13.96 17.92 -10.21
N TYR A 327 -14.36 18.24 -8.98
CA TYR A 327 -15.02 19.50 -8.65
C TYR A 327 -14.14 20.70 -8.98
N LEU A 328 -12.87 20.69 -8.56
CA LEU A 328 -11.92 21.76 -8.85
C LEU A 328 -11.79 21.98 -10.37
N ARG A 329 -11.62 20.90 -11.14
CA ARG A 329 -11.59 20.95 -12.61
C ARG A 329 -12.87 21.57 -13.18
N LYS A 330 -14.05 21.15 -12.68
CA LYS A 330 -15.33 21.66 -13.15
C LYS A 330 -15.43 23.18 -12.97
N VAL A 331 -15.12 23.68 -11.78
CA VAL A 331 -15.18 25.12 -11.49
C VAL A 331 -14.20 25.90 -12.36
N LEU A 332 -12.97 25.40 -12.55
CA LEU A 332 -11.99 26.06 -13.42
C LEU A 332 -12.49 26.22 -14.85
N ILE A 333 -13.10 25.16 -15.42
CA ILE A 333 -13.66 25.20 -16.77
C ILE A 333 -14.83 26.20 -16.86
N GLU A 334 -15.69 26.23 -15.85
CA GLU A 334 -16.87 27.10 -15.83
C GLU A 334 -16.54 28.58 -15.62
N LYS A 335 -15.54 28.89 -14.80
CA LYS A 335 -15.20 30.26 -14.38
C LYS A 335 -14.05 30.87 -15.16
N PHE A 336 -13.14 30.05 -15.68
CA PHE A 336 -11.97 30.47 -16.44
C PHE A 336 -11.90 29.70 -17.78
N PRO A 337 -12.91 29.83 -18.65
CA PRO A 337 -13.02 29.01 -19.86
C PRO A 337 -11.88 29.26 -20.85
N ASN A 338 -11.33 30.47 -20.91
CA ASN A 338 -10.23 30.82 -21.82
C ASN A 338 -8.92 30.19 -21.34
N GLU A 339 -8.64 30.30 -20.04
CA GLU A 339 -7.44 29.79 -19.40
C GLU A 339 -7.44 28.27 -19.33
N SER A 340 -8.61 27.66 -19.17
CA SER A 340 -8.81 26.22 -19.10
C SER A 340 -8.77 25.55 -20.47
N ARG A 341 -9.07 26.29 -21.55
CA ARG A 341 -9.14 25.76 -22.91
C ARG A 341 -7.78 25.18 -23.31
N GLY A 342 -7.79 23.94 -23.79
CA GLY A 342 -6.57 23.24 -24.22
C GLY A 342 -5.76 22.59 -23.09
N ILE A 343 -5.99 22.97 -21.82
CA ILE A 343 -5.30 22.37 -20.66
C ILE A 343 -6.19 21.33 -19.98
N LEU A 344 -7.40 21.72 -19.58
CA LEU A 344 -8.29 20.88 -18.76
C LEU A 344 -9.31 20.05 -19.57
N ASN A 345 -9.26 20.11 -20.90
CA ASN A 345 -10.15 19.37 -21.80
C ASN A 345 -9.90 17.86 -21.71
N TYR A 346 -10.93 17.02 -21.87
CA TYR A 346 -10.83 15.54 -21.94
C TYR A 346 -9.97 14.88 -20.84
N VAL A 347 -10.56 14.65 -19.67
CA VAL A 347 -9.93 13.94 -18.55
C VAL A 347 -10.73 12.67 -18.28
N ILE A 348 -10.10 11.51 -18.45
CA ILE A 348 -10.74 10.20 -18.29
C ILE A 348 -10.24 9.54 -17.00
N THR A 349 -8.98 9.74 -16.65
CA THR A 349 -8.36 9.13 -15.46
C THR A 349 -7.99 10.16 -14.38
N PHE A 350 -7.84 9.68 -13.15
CA PHE A 350 -7.37 10.51 -12.04
C PHE A 350 -5.93 10.98 -12.24
N ASP A 351 -5.07 10.18 -12.88
CA ASP A 351 -3.68 10.57 -13.10
C ASP A 351 -3.59 11.68 -14.16
N GLU A 352 -4.43 11.61 -15.20
CA GLU A 352 -4.60 12.71 -16.17
C GLU A 352 -5.12 13.98 -15.51
N LEU A 353 -6.09 13.87 -14.59
CA LEU A 353 -6.61 14.99 -13.81
C LEU A 353 -5.49 15.69 -13.05
N ILE A 354 -4.69 14.94 -12.29
CA ILE A 354 -3.58 15.49 -11.52
C ILE A 354 -2.55 16.19 -12.43
N ASN A 355 -2.19 15.56 -13.55
CA ASN A 355 -1.24 16.16 -14.51
C ASN A 355 -1.77 17.48 -15.08
N LYS A 356 -3.04 17.51 -15.52
CA LYS A 356 -3.64 18.70 -16.14
C LYS A 356 -3.86 19.85 -15.15
N LEU A 357 -4.30 19.55 -13.92
CA LEU A 357 -4.36 20.53 -12.85
C LEU A 357 -2.96 21.07 -12.49
N SER A 358 -1.93 20.23 -12.55
CA SER A 358 -0.55 20.65 -12.28
C SER A 358 -0.03 21.60 -13.35
N ILE A 359 -0.33 21.33 -14.64
CA ILE A 359 -0.01 22.23 -15.76
C ILE A 359 -0.75 23.56 -15.57
N PHE A 360 -2.06 23.53 -15.33
CA PHE A 360 -2.86 24.74 -15.09
C PHE A 360 -2.28 25.58 -13.95
N ALA A 361 -1.97 24.94 -12.82
CA ALA A 361 -1.37 25.60 -11.67
C ALA A 361 -0.03 26.26 -12.02
N LYS A 362 0.87 25.57 -12.73
CA LYS A 362 2.16 26.13 -13.14
C LYS A 362 2.04 27.33 -14.07
N THR A 363 1.01 27.37 -14.91
CA THR A 363 0.79 28.47 -15.85
C THR A 363 0.23 29.71 -15.18
N TYR A 364 -0.70 29.55 -14.23
CA TYR A 364 -1.52 30.67 -13.73
C TYR A 364 -1.32 31.02 -12.26
N TYR A 365 -0.57 30.24 -11.50
CA TYR A 365 -0.24 30.58 -10.12
C TYR A 365 1.00 31.48 -10.04
N ASP A 366 0.80 32.69 -9.54
CA ASP A 366 1.85 33.63 -9.14
C ASP A 366 1.80 33.88 -7.61
N PRO A 367 2.80 33.38 -6.85
CA PRO A 367 2.86 33.58 -5.40
C PRO A 367 3.01 35.07 -5.00
N ARG A 368 3.46 35.96 -5.89
CA ARG A 368 3.67 37.38 -5.59
C ARG A 368 2.35 38.16 -5.52
N GLN A 369 1.30 37.71 -6.20
CA GLN A 369 0.01 38.40 -6.23
C GLN A 369 -0.79 38.24 -4.92
N ILE A 370 -0.66 37.08 -4.26
CA ILE A 370 -1.35 36.82 -2.98
C ILE A 370 -0.76 37.66 -1.84
N ASN A 371 0.57 37.76 -1.79
CA ASN A 371 1.25 38.56 -0.77
C ASN A 371 0.94 40.06 -0.89
N ARG A 372 0.64 40.56 -2.10
CA ARG A 372 0.23 41.96 -2.31
C ARG A 372 -1.19 42.23 -1.79
N GLN A 373 -2.13 41.29 -1.94
CA GLN A 373 -3.48 41.45 -1.39
C GLN A 373 -3.49 41.42 0.14
N VAL A 374 -2.73 40.53 0.78
CA VAL A 374 -2.61 40.47 2.26
C VAL A 374 -1.98 41.75 2.81
N ASN A 375 -0.91 42.24 2.18
CA ASN A 375 -0.24 43.48 2.58
C ASN A 375 -1.10 44.73 2.37
N ASN A 376 -1.96 44.75 1.35
CA ASN A 376 -2.88 45.86 1.12
C ASN A 376 -4.02 45.87 2.15
N VAL A 377 -4.60 44.70 2.48
CA VAL A 377 -5.61 44.60 3.55
C VAL A 377 -5.03 45.00 4.92
N GLN A 378 -3.78 44.60 5.23
CA GLN A 378 -3.10 45.05 6.46
C GLN A 378 -2.81 46.56 6.46
N ARG A 379 -2.45 47.15 5.31
CA ARG A 379 -2.28 48.60 5.17
C ARG A 379 -3.59 49.36 5.32
N ASP A 380 -4.70 48.87 4.76
CA ASP A 380 -6.00 49.52 4.87
C ASP A 380 -6.55 49.45 6.31
N ILE A 381 -6.27 48.37 7.04
CA ILE A 381 -6.57 48.26 8.47
C ILE A 381 -5.70 49.23 9.31
N LEU A 382 -4.45 49.45 8.93
CA LEU A 382 -3.54 50.39 9.61
C LEU A 382 -3.83 51.86 9.26
N ASN A 383 -4.40 52.14 8.10
CA ASN A 383 -4.79 53.49 7.66
C ASN A 383 -6.20 53.90 8.13
N HIS A 384 -6.96 52.98 8.74
CA HIS A 384 -8.29 53.22 9.32
C HIS A 384 -8.31 53.04 10.86
N ARG A 385 -7.15 53.02 11.51
CA ARG A 385 -6.95 53.28 12.93
C ARG A 385 -6.25 54.61 13.09
#